data_AF-A0A2P5BTZ4-F1
#
_entry.id   AF-A0A2P5BTZ4-F1
#
_cell.length_a   1.000
_cell.length_b   1.000
_cell.length_c   1.000
_cell.angle_alpha   90.00
_cell.angle_beta   90.00
_cell.angle_gamma   90.00
#
_symmetry.space_group_name_H-M   'P 1'
#
loop_
_entity.id
_entity.type
_entity.pdbx_description
1 polymer ?
#
loop_
_entity_poly.entity_id
_entity_poly.type
_entity_poly.pdbx_seq_one_letter_code
_entity_poly.pdbx_strand_id
1 'polypeptide(L)'
;MAIQCFVVHWCLDQSSLNNGSKEEYKVISWLHNALVCNVKDLVLILRPDNGAFLDAVDFTLPPSLLCSTSLEFLMIHGINKVPSFSSIGFSSLKFLILSVVRILESFSDWAL
;
A
#
# COMPACT_ATOMS: atom_id res chain seq x y z
N MET A 1 18.52 15.83 1.62
CA MET A 1 18.56 14.40 2.03
C MET A 1 17.47 13.68 1.27
N ALA A 2 17.79 12.59 0.57
CA ALA A 2 16.77 11.73 -0.02
C ALA A 2 16.39 10.65 0.99
N ILE A 3 15.09 10.51 1.29
CA ILE A 3 14.61 9.41 2.12
C ILE A 3 14.65 8.17 1.24
N GLN A 4 15.51 7.21 1.55
CA GLN A 4 15.63 5.99 0.75
C GLN A 4 14.51 5.00 1.05
N CYS A 5 14.15 4.85 2.33
CA CYS A 5 13.18 3.86 2.79
C CYS A 5 12.10 4.49 3.67
N PHE A 6 10.85 4.09 3.46
CA PHE A 6 9.71 4.43 4.29
C PHE A 6 8.99 3.15 4.73
N VAL A 7 8.88 2.96 6.04
CA VAL A 7 8.26 1.77 6.64
C VAL A 7 7.08 2.19 7.49
N VAL A 8 5.91 1.66 7.16
CA VAL A 8 4.67 1.83 7.93
C VAL A 8 4.28 0.48 8.50
N HIS A 9 4.17 0.44 9.82
CA HIS A 9 3.65 -0.69 10.55
C HIS A 9 2.48 -0.22 11.40
N TRP A 10 1.25 -0.53 10.99
CA TRP A 10 0.05 0.07 11.58
C TRP A 10 -1.04 -0.94 11.87
N CYS A 11 -1.65 -0.83 13.06
CA CYS A 11 -2.85 -1.57 13.42
C CYS A 11 -4.08 -0.72 13.12
N LEU A 12 -4.93 -1.20 12.21
CA LEU A 12 -6.19 -0.56 11.86
C LEU A 12 -7.32 -1.19 12.68
N ASP A 13 -8.04 -0.36 13.40
CA ASP A 13 -9.31 -0.75 14.01
C ASP A 13 -10.36 -0.93 12.89
N GLN A 14 -10.70 -2.18 12.57
CA GLN A 14 -11.69 -2.50 11.54
C GLN A 14 -13.08 -1.94 11.87
N SER A 15 -13.42 -1.75 13.15
CA SER A 15 -14.70 -1.13 13.53
C SER A 15 -14.79 0.32 13.07
N SER A 16 -13.65 1.00 12.94
CA SER A 16 -13.56 2.37 12.45
C SER A 16 -13.69 2.44 10.92
N LEU A 17 -13.25 1.42 10.19
CA LEU A 17 -13.10 1.44 8.73
C LEU A 17 -14.41 1.55 7.96
N ASN A 18 -15.54 1.12 8.54
CA ASN A 18 -16.85 1.13 7.89
C ASN A 18 -17.38 2.53 7.50
N ASN A 19 -16.71 3.62 7.90
CA ASN A 19 -17.13 5.01 7.64
C ASN A 19 -16.06 5.91 6.98
N GLY A 20 -15.04 5.36 6.31
CA GLY A 20 -13.95 6.19 5.76
C GLY A 20 -13.15 6.87 6.89
N SER A 21 -12.67 6.02 7.81
CA SER A 21 -12.08 6.44 9.09
C SER A 21 -10.92 7.43 8.93
N LYS A 22 -10.72 8.24 9.98
CA LYS A 22 -9.51 9.07 10.16
C LYS A 22 -8.21 8.25 10.02
N GLU A 23 -8.25 6.97 10.34
CA GLU A 23 -7.08 6.08 10.31
C GLU A 23 -6.67 5.74 8.87
N GLU A 24 -7.63 5.43 7.99
CA GLU A 24 -7.36 5.24 6.57
C GLU A 24 -6.75 6.50 5.94
N TYR A 25 -7.32 7.67 6.26
CA TYR A 25 -6.79 8.95 5.77
C TYR A 25 -5.36 9.21 6.23
N LYS A 26 -4.99 8.84 7.46
CA LYS A 26 -3.60 8.96 7.95
C LYS A 26 -2.65 8.12 7.11
N VAL A 27 -2.98 6.85 6.89
CA VAL A 27 -2.14 5.94 6.09
C VAL A 27 -2.00 6.47 4.67
N ILE A 28 -3.09 6.92 4.04
CA ILE A 28 -3.05 7.54 2.71
C ILE A 28 -2.17 8.80 2.69
N SER A 29 -2.29 9.67 3.70
CA SER A 29 -1.46 10.88 3.81
C SER A 29 0.02 10.54 3.97
N TRP A 30 0.36 9.51 4.73
CA TRP A 30 1.74 9.01 4.86
C TRP A 30 2.29 8.49 3.54
N LEU A 31 1.50 7.70 2.80
CA LEU A 31 1.87 7.21 1.47
C LEU A 31 2.09 8.38 0.50
N HIS A 32 1.21 9.37 0.51
CA HIS A 32 1.37 10.57 -0.32
C HIS A 32 2.68 11.32 0.01
N ASN A 33 2.99 11.50 1.30
CA ASN A 33 4.24 12.16 1.70
C ASN A 33 5.48 11.36 1.31
N ALA A 34 5.42 10.03 1.36
CA ALA A 34 6.49 9.15 0.91
C ALA A 34 6.76 9.34 -0.59
N LEU A 35 5.70 9.41 -1.40
CA LEU A 35 5.82 9.69 -2.84
C LEU A 35 6.44 11.07 -3.12
N VAL A 36 5.99 12.11 -2.42
CA VAL A 36 6.56 13.47 -2.53
C VAL A 36 8.05 13.49 -2.18
N CYS A 37 8.46 12.64 -1.25
CA CYS A 37 9.86 12.50 -0.83
C CYS A 37 10.71 11.62 -1.75
N ASN A 38 10.15 11.11 -2.85
CA ASN A 38 10.80 10.21 -3.80
C ASN A 38 11.45 8.99 -3.14
N VAL A 39 10.70 8.32 -2.25
CA VAL A 39 11.18 7.11 -1.58
C VAL A 39 11.43 5.98 -2.59
N LYS A 40 12.51 5.23 -2.37
CA LYS A 40 12.87 4.08 -3.20
C LYS A 40 12.26 2.79 -2.68
N ASP A 41 12.23 2.64 -1.35
CA ASP A 41 11.76 1.43 -0.70
C ASP A 41 10.55 1.77 0.16
N LEU A 42 9.42 1.11 -0.11
CA LEU A 42 8.20 1.25 0.67
C LEU A 42 7.81 -0.10 1.27
N VAL A 43 7.68 -0.14 2.59
CA VAL A 43 7.13 -1.28 3.32
C VAL A 43 5.85 -0.83 4.01
N LEU A 44 4.72 -1.42 3.62
CA LEU A 44 3.41 -1.16 4.20
C LEU A 44 2.86 -2.44 4.83
N ILE A 45 2.82 -2.47 6.15
CA ILE A 45 2.27 -3.58 6.93
C ILE A 45 1.06 -3.04 7.69
N LEU A 46 -0.13 -3.46 7.25
CA LEU A 46 -1.39 -3.13 7.89
C LEU A 46 -1.95 -4.39 8.55
N ARG A 47 -2.37 -4.30 9.80
CA ARG A 47 -2.95 -5.42 10.55
C ARG A 47 -4.24 -4.98 11.23
N PRO A 48 -5.22 -5.86 11.41
CA PRO A 48 -6.38 -5.54 12.21
C PRO A 48 -6.01 -5.47 13.70
N ASP A 49 -6.65 -4.54 14.42
CA ASP A 49 -6.40 -4.32 15.86
C ASP A 49 -6.89 -5.47 16.76
N ASN A 50 -7.64 -6.43 16.20
CA ASN A 50 -8.03 -7.66 16.88
C ASN A 50 -6.85 -8.65 17.12
N GLY A 51 -5.65 -8.31 16.65
CA GLY A 51 -4.43 -9.11 16.82
C GLY A 51 -4.30 -10.30 15.85
N ALA A 52 -5.24 -10.48 14.92
CA ALA A 52 -5.17 -11.55 13.93
C ALA A 52 -4.18 -11.20 12.82
N PHE A 53 -2.97 -11.79 12.87
CA PHE A 53 -1.92 -11.58 11.88
C PHE A 53 -2.23 -12.13 10.48
N LEU A 54 -3.23 -13.01 10.37
CA LEU A 54 -3.63 -13.63 9.10
C LEU A 54 -4.78 -12.90 8.42
N ASP A 55 -5.40 -11.95 9.11
CA ASP A 55 -6.53 -11.21 8.58
C ASP A 55 -6.02 -9.97 7.85
N ALA A 56 -6.54 -9.75 6.64
CA ALA A 56 -6.31 -8.53 5.91
C ALA A 56 -7.34 -7.46 6.30
N VAL A 57 -6.91 -6.20 6.29
CA VAL A 57 -7.77 -5.03 6.55
C VAL A 57 -8.48 -4.61 5.26
N ASP A 58 -9.68 -4.03 5.37
CA ASP A 58 -10.40 -3.48 4.22
C ASP A 58 -9.84 -2.13 3.74
N PHE A 59 -8.53 -2.07 3.51
CA PHE A 59 -7.83 -0.90 3.00
C PHE A 59 -7.67 -0.99 1.49
N THR A 60 -7.82 0.15 0.80
CA THR A 60 -7.57 0.24 -0.64
C THR A 60 -6.30 1.03 -0.91
N LEU A 61 -5.35 0.44 -1.64
CA LEU A 61 -4.11 1.14 -2.00
C LEU A 61 -4.43 2.35 -2.91
N PRO A 62 -3.91 3.55 -2.61
CA PRO A 62 -4.19 4.72 -3.45
C PRO A 62 -3.53 4.57 -4.84
N PRO A 63 -4.24 4.91 -5.93
CA PRO A 63 -3.70 4.83 -7.29
C PRO A 63 -2.41 5.62 -7.49
N SER A 64 -2.24 6.72 -6.76
CA SER A 64 -1.06 7.59 -6.84
C SER A 64 0.25 6.86 -6.53
N LEU A 65 0.21 5.75 -5.80
CA LEU A 65 1.40 4.96 -5.51
C LEU A 65 2.01 4.36 -6.79
N LEU A 66 1.18 3.99 -7.74
CA LEU A 66 1.59 3.39 -9.02
C LEU A 66 2.24 4.42 -9.95
N CYS A 67 1.91 5.70 -9.77
CA CYS A 67 2.55 6.80 -10.48
C CYS A 67 3.97 7.09 -9.97
N SER A 68 4.47 6.36 -8.97
CA SER A 68 5.83 6.58 -8.48
C SER A 68 6.87 6.25 -9.54
N THR A 69 7.71 7.24 -9.86
CA THR A 69 8.85 7.09 -10.77
C THR A 69 10.15 6.79 -10.04
N SER A 70 10.14 6.77 -8.71
CA SER A 70 11.33 6.55 -7.88
C SER A 70 11.27 5.26 -7.07
N LEU A 71 10.09 4.65 -6.93
CA LEU A 71 9.91 3.46 -6.12
C LEU A 71 10.50 2.23 -6.82
N GLU A 72 11.53 1.65 -6.20
CA GLU A 72 12.27 0.47 -6.67
C GLU A 72 11.85 -0.81 -5.91
N PHE A 73 11.40 -0.68 -4.67
CA PHE A 73 10.97 -1.79 -3.83
C PHE A 73 9.62 -1.48 -3.17
N LEU A 74 8.67 -2.42 -3.28
CA LEU A 74 7.36 -2.35 -2.63
C LEU A 74 7.06 -3.66 -1.91
N MET A 75 6.83 -3.57 -0.60
CA MET A 75 6.28 -4.65 0.19
C MET A 75 4.93 -4.23 0.77
N ILE A 76 3.90 -5.03 0.52
CA ILE A 76 2.55 -4.85 1.06
C ILE A 76 2.17 -6.10 1.85
N HIS A 77 1.72 -5.88 3.08
CA HIS A 77 1.18 -6.92 3.94
C HIS A 77 -0.18 -6.55 4.53
N GLY A 78 -1.14 -7.47 4.45
CA GLY A 78 -2.39 -7.42 5.21
C GLY A 78 -3.48 -6.51 4.62
N ILE A 79 -3.60 -6.42 3.30
CA ILE A 79 -4.55 -5.52 2.60
C ILE A 79 -5.52 -6.29 1.71
N ASN A 80 -6.83 -6.04 1.82
CA ASN A 80 -7.87 -6.76 1.08
C ASN A 80 -8.15 -6.21 -0.33
N LYS A 81 -7.74 -4.99 -0.64
CA LYS A 81 -8.05 -4.35 -1.92
C LYS A 81 -6.80 -3.72 -2.50
N VAL A 82 -6.24 -4.39 -3.50
CA VAL A 82 -5.30 -3.73 -4.41
C VAL A 82 -6.02 -3.48 -5.73
N PRO A 83 -6.17 -2.23 -6.18
CA PRO A 83 -7.01 -1.94 -7.34
C PRO A 83 -6.34 -2.38 -8.65
N SER A 84 -7.16 -2.76 -9.64
CA SER A 84 -6.72 -2.92 -11.02
C SER A 84 -6.53 -1.54 -11.65
N PHE A 85 -5.42 -1.36 -12.35
CA PHE A 85 -5.14 -0.14 -13.08
C PHE A 85 -4.47 -0.47 -14.42
N SER A 86 -5.29 -0.79 -15.41
CA SER A 86 -4.87 -1.20 -16.76
C SER A 86 -4.10 -0.15 -17.58
N SER A 87 -3.77 1.01 -17.01
CA SER A 87 -3.09 2.12 -17.70
C SER A 87 -1.95 2.79 -16.91
N ILE A 88 -1.72 2.41 -15.65
CA ILE A 88 -0.70 3.03 -14.79
C ILE A 88 0.02 1.92 -14.01
N GLY A 89 1.29 1.72 -14.33
CA GLY A 89 2.15 0.70 -13.72
C GLY A 89 3.39 1.33 -13.10
N PHE A 90 4.03 0.59 -12.19
CA PHE A 90 5.25 1.06 -11.58
C PHE A 90 6.41 1.08 -12.59
N SER A 91 6.85 2.28 -12.97
CA SER A 91 7.90 2.45 -13.99
C SER A 91 9.31 2.01 -13.54
N SER A 92 9.59 2.02 -12.23
CA SER A 92 10.92 1.77 -11.68
C SER A 92 10.99 0.60 -10.71
N LEU A 93 9.88 -0.10 -10.49
CA LEU A 93 9.80 -1.15 -9.50
C LEU A 93 10.60 -2.37 -9.95
N LYS A 94 11.54 -2.79 -9.10
CA LYS A 94 12.39 -3.98 -9.29
C LYS A 94 11.92 -5.14 -8.44
N PHE A 95 11.34 -4.84 -7.28
CA PHE A 95 10.91 -5.84 -6.31
C PHE A 95 9.50 -5.55 -5.82
N LEU A 96 8.66 -6.58 -5.88
CA LEU A 96 7.30 -6.55 -5.36
C LEU A 96 7.09 -7.75 -4.43
N ILE A 97 6.76 -7.47 -3.18
CA ILE A 97 6.40 -8.49 -2.19
C ILE A 97 4.96 -8.23 -1.75
N LEU A 98 4.10 -9.21 -2.01
CA LEU A 98 2.71 -9.20 -1.56
C LEU A 98 2.50 -10.35 -0.58
N SER A 99 2.03 -10.04 0.63
CA SER A 99 1.79 -11.04 1.68
C SER A 99 0.42 -10.78 2.30
N VAL A 100 -0.40 -11.82 2.48
CA VAL A 100 -1.75 -11.65 3.08
C VAL A 100 -2.51 -10.53 2.37
N VAL A 101 -2.58 -10.62 1.04
CA VAL A 101 -3.35 -9.70 0.21
C VAL A 101 -4.49 -10.44 -0.48
N ARG A 102 -5.63 -9.77 -0.63
CA ARG A 102 -6.69 -10.23 -1.53
C ARG A 102 -6.62 -9.39 -2.80
N ILE A 103 -6.28 -10.05 -3.90
CA ILE A 103 -6.24 -9.43 -5.23
C ILE A 103 -7.66 -9.55 -5.79
N LEU A 104 -8.37 -8.42 -5.92
CA LEU A 104 -9.76 -8.42 -6.37
C LEU A 104 -9.90 -8.63 -7.88
N GLU A 105 -8.92 -8.20 -8.68
CA GLU A 105 -8.92 -8.24 -10.15
C GLU A 105 -7.51 -8.54 -10.71
N SER A 106 -7.37 -8.75 -12.03
CA SER A 106 -6.18 -9.34 -12.65
C SER A 106 -4.87 -8.59 -12.35
N PHE A 107 -3.91 -9.30 -11.75
CA PHE A 107 -2.54 -8.83 -11.49
C PHE A 107 -1.77 -8.40 -12.77
N SER A 108 -2.20 -8.87 -13.94
CA SER A 108 -1.58 -8.56 -15.23
C SER A 108 -1.52 -7.07 -15.55
N ASP A 109 -2.39 -6.26 -14.93
CA ASP A 109 -2.49 -4.83 -15.21
C ASP A 109 -1.35 -3.99 -14.60
N TRP A 110 -0.52 -4.58 -13.73
CA TRP A 110 0.58 -3.85 -13.07
C TRP A 110 1.90 -3.92 -13.83
N ALA A 111 2.04 -4.89 -14.73
CA ALA A 111 3.19 -5.04 -15.61
C ALA A 111 2.88 -4.35 -16.95
N LEU A 112 3.25 -3.07 -17.06
CA LEU A 112 3.29 -2.34 -18.33
C LEU A 112 4.68 -2.43 -18.96
#